data_AF-A0A367YZJ0-F1
#
_entry.id   AF-A0A367YZJ0-F1
#
_cell.length_a   1.000
_cell.length_b   1.000
_cell.length_c   1.000
_cell.angle_alpha   90.00
_cell.angle_beta   90.00
_cell.angle_gamma   90.00
#
_symmetry.space_group_name_H-M   'P 1'
#
loop_
_entity.id
_entity.type
_entity.pdbx_description
1 polymer ?
#
loop_
_entity_poly.entity_id
_entity_poly.type
_entity_poly.pdbx_seq_one_letter_code
_entity_poly.pdbx_strand_id
1 'polypeptide(L)'
;MSWVTVPAEPWLSPAIEIRASDIAGRGLFAREPVAVGVRVARFGGRLVDDAELRALFASSSTYIDTISIDRDLNLVLPGRSDNGYGNHSCDPNLWWEPGLWLTARRRIAVDEEVTVDYGTITDDPDFSMPCSCGSHLCRGTVTGRDWAVPALQRRYGHHWIPGLLKKRRDVVPALRILEMTASDREGFAALVNDIHRAFGFSFDPDLDADLADPAAFYQHVWVLKDGDEVVGSAALTPPRERVMTLKRMYLHPSYRGQGWGRRLLATAIRAATAASCRAIRLDTSERQSAARRLYEAAGFELERVSNGTRYYVKHL
;
A
#
# COMPACT_ATOMS: atom_id res chain seq x y z
N MET A 1 3.99 -18.06 2.67
CA MET A 1 4.12 -18.50 1.26
C MET A 1 5.40 -17.90 0.69
N SER A 2 6.43 -18.73 0.65
CA SER A 2 7.78 -18.47 0.17
C SER A 2 7.79 -18.46 -1.36
N TRP A 3 8.10 -17.32 -1.99
CA TRP A 3 8.38 -17.24 -3.43
C TRP A 3 9.28 -16.05 -3.74
N VAL A 4 10.59 -16.18 -3.52
CA VAL A 4 11.58 -15.38 -4.25
C VAL A 4 12.46 -16.38 -5.02
N THR A 5 12.09 -16.66 -6.25
CA THR A 5 12.99 -17.38 -7.16
C THR A 5 14.08 -16.39 -7.58
N VAL A 6 15.21 -16.44 -6.87
CA VAL A 6 16.41 -15.69 -7.21
C VAL A 6 17.10 -16.40 -8.38
N PRO A 7 17.25 -15.75 -9.54
CA PRO A 7 18.06 -16.31 -10.61
C PRO A 7 19.55 -16.26 -10.23
N ALA A 8 20.34 -17.21 -10.74
CA ALA A 8 21.79 -17.19 -10.52
C ALA A 8 22.43 -15.93 -11.14
N GLU A 9 22.01 -15.60 -12.37
CA GLU A 9 22.54 -14.47 -13.13
C GLU A 9 21.55 -13.29 -13.16
N PRO A 10 22.02 -12.04 -13.00
CA PRO A 10 21.24 -10.86 -13.25
C PRO A 10 20.96 -10.70 -14.74
N TRP A 11 19.92 -9.93 -15.07
CA TRP A 11 19.59 -9.57 -16.44
C TRP A 11 19.39 -8.06 -16.54
N LEU A 12 19.91 -7.47 -17.61
CA LEU A 12 19.68 -6.08 -17.99
C LEU A 12 19.06 -6.05 -19.39
N SER A 13 18.08 -5.19 -19.59
CA SER A 13 17.46 -5.01 -20.90
C SER A 13 18.48 -4.49 -21.93
N PRO A 14 18.51 -5.03 -23.16
CA PRO A 14 19.33 -4.48 -24.26
C PRO A 14 19.03 -3.02 -24.60
N ALA A 15 17.85 -2.53 -24.20
CA ALA A 15 17.46 -1.12 -24.33
C ALA A 15 18.23 -0.20 -23.37
N ILE A 16 19.03 -0.74 -22.46
CA ILE A 16 19.77 0.00 -21.44
C ILE A 16 21.27 -0.11 -21.69
N GLU A 17 21.99 0.95 -21.37
CA GLU A 17 23.45 0.97 -21.44
C GLU A 17 24.10 1.74 -20.31
N ILE A 18 25.38 1.46 -20.07
CA ILE A 18 26.15 2.16 -19.06
C ILE A 18 26.83 3.37 -19.69
N ARG A 19 26.58 4.57 -19.14
CA ARG A 19 27.27 5.82 -19.55
C ARG A 19 27.81 6.56 -18.32
N ALA A 20 28.46 7.69 -18.56
CA ALA A 20 28.77 8.64 -17.49
C ALA A 20 27.47 9.19 -16.89
N SER A 21 27.43 9.40 -15.58
CA SER A 21 26.26 9.92 -14.86
C SER A 21 26.67 11.06 -13.95
N ASP A 22 25.84 12.09 -13.93
CA ASP A 22 25.95 13.22 -12.99
C ASP A 22 25.51 12.83 -11.57
N ILE A 23 24.78 11.70 -11.41
CA ILE A 23 24.35 11.20 -10.10
C ILE A 23 25.51 10.50 -9.39
N ALA A 24 26.20 9.57 -10.07
CA ALA A 24 27.27 8.78 -9.43
C ALA A 24 28.34 8.26 -10.40
N GLY A 25 28.94 9.13 -11.21
CA GLY A 25 30.09 8.81 -12.07
C GLY A 25 29.73 7.97 -13.29
N ARG A 26 29.11 6.79 -13.11
CA ARG A 26 28.49 5.98 -14.16
C ARG A 26 27.06 5.62 -13.78
N GLY A 27 26.20 5.46 -14.78
CA GLY A 27 24.79 5.16 -14.60
C GLY A 27 24.22 4.37 -15.76
N LEU A 28 22.97 3.91 -15.60
CA LEU A 28 22.23 3.16 -16.61
C LEU A 28 21.30 4.12 -17.38
N PHE A 29 21.37 4.12 -18.70
CA PHE A 29 20.63 5.04 -19.57
C PHE A 29 19.84 4.29 -20.63
N ALA A 30 18.67 4.81 -20.98
CA ALA A 30 17.85 4.26 -22.05
C ALA A 30 18.42 4.60 -23.44
N ARG A 31 18.74 3.57 -24.24
CA ARG A 31 19.13 3.68 -25.66
C ARG A 31 17.94 4.02 -26.56
N GLU A 32 16.74 3.65 -26.12
CA GLU A 32 15.48 3.79 -26.85
C GLU A 32 14.33 4.08 -25.87
N PRO A 33 13.16 4.59 -26.33
CA PRO A 33 12.06 4.88 -25.43
C PRO A 33 11.54 3.62 -24.73
N VAL A 34 11.45 3.65 -23.40
CA VAL A 34 10.90 2.54 -22.60
C VAL A 34 9.47 2.87 -22.17
N ALA A 35 8.52 2.01 -22.53
CA ALA A 35 7.11 2.17 -22.16
C ALA A 35 6.86 1.83 -20.68
N VAL A 36 5.77 2.37 -20.13
CA VAL A 36 5.29 2.02 -18.78
C VAL A 36 5.07 0.50 -18.67
N GLY A 37 5.51 -0.11 -17.57
CA GLY A 37 5.31 -1.53 -17.32
C GLY A 37 6.34 -2.46 -17.98
N VAL A 38 7.28 -1.92 -18.75
CA VAL A 38 8.37 -2.72 -19.35
C VAL A 38 9.42 -3.06 -18.30
N ARG A 39 9.84 -4.33 -18.25
CA ARG A 39 10.93 -4.81 -17.38
C ARG A 39 12.26 -4.30 -17.89
N VAL A 40 13.04 -3.70 -17.00
CA VAL A 40 14.30 -3.02 -17.30
C VAL A 40 15.49 -3.81 -16.80
N ALA A 41 15.41 -4.32 -15.57
CA ALA A 41 16.47 -5.12 -14.97
C ALA A 41 15.86 -6.22 -14.08
N ARG A 42 16.61 -7.30 -13.87
CA ARG A 42 16.33 -8.33 -12.87
C ARG A 42 17.58 -8.62 -12.07
N PHE A 43 17.46 -8.61 -10.75
CA PHE A 43 18.56 -8.96 -9.87
C PHE A 43 18.62 -10.47 -9.66
N GLY A 44 19.85 -10.97 -9.61
CA GLY A 44 20.22 -12.36 -9.39
C GLY A 44 21.54 -12.40 -8.62
N GLY A 45 21.88 -13.59 -8.12
CA GLY A 45 23.10 -13.78 -7.34
C GLY A 45 22.94 -14.85 -6.27
N ARG A 46 23.72 -14.70 -5.20
CA ARG A 46 23.85 -15.71 -4.14
C ARG A 46 23.09 -15.29 -2.90
N LEU A 47 22.19 -16.15 -2.42
CA LEU A 47 21.56 -15.97 -1.12
C LEU A 47 22.53 -16.35 0.00
N VAL A 48 22.60 -15.51 1.02
CA VAL A 48 23.43 -15.69 2.22
C VAL A 48 22.65 -15.28 3.45
N ASP A 49 22.96 -15.87 4.61
CA ASP A 49 22.44 -15.41 5.88
C ASP A 49 23.28 -14.26 6.47
N ASP A 50 22.84 -13.69 7.60
CA ASP A 50 23.52 -12.56 8.25
C ASP A 50 24.90 -12.92 8.84
N ALA A 51 25.12 -14.18 9.21
CA ALA A 51 26.42 -14.62 9.74
C ALA A 51 27.43 -14.70 8.59
N GLU A 52 27.03 -15.30 7.48
CA GLU A 52 27.82 -15.36 6.26
C GLU A 52 28.05 -13.96 5.66
N LEU A 53 27.03 -13.11 5.62
CA LEU A 53 27.17 -11.75 5.10
C LEU A 53 28.20 -10.94 5.90
N ARG A 54 28.16 -11.03 7.24
CA ARG A 54 29.16 -10.38 8.10
C ARG A 54 30.56 -10.92 7.85
N ALA A 55 30.72 -12.22 7.64
CA ALA A 55 32.01 -12.82 7.30
C ALA A 55 32.53 -12.32 5.93
N LEU A 56 31.64 -12.17 4.94
CA LEU A 56 31.99 -11.60 3.63
C LEU A 56 32.44 -10.14 3.75
N PHE A 57 31.71 -9.31 4.50
CA PHE A 57 32.12 -7.91 4.73
C PHE A 57 33.45 -7.82 5.50
N ALA A 58 33.69 -8.69 6.47
CA ALA A 58 34.93 -8.70 7.23
C ALA A 58 36.16 -9.16 6.41
N SER A 59 35.94 -9.97 5.36
CA SER A 59 37.01 -10.57 4.56
C SER A 59 37.25 -9.89 3.21
N SER A 60 36.33 -9.06 2.74
CA SER A 60 36.44 -8.37 1.44
C SER A 60 37.07 -6.99 1.57
N SER A 61 38.06 -6.70 0.73
CA SER A 61 38.58 -5.35 0.49
C SER A 61 37.77 -4.56 -0.55
N THR A 62 36.75 -5.19 -1.13
CA THR A 62 35.88 -4.62 -2.16
C THR A 62 34.45 -4.47 -1.66
N TYR A 63 33.77 -3.42 -2.11
CA TYR A 63 32.36 -3.18 -1.80
C TYR A 63 31.48 -4.33 -2.31
N ILE A 64 30.55 -4.79 -1.48
CA ILE A 64 29.63 -5.89 -1.80
C ILE A 64 28.21 -5.32 -1.85
N ASP A 65 27.60 -5.35 -3.03
CA ASP A 65 26.20 -4.97 -3.21
C ASP A 65 25.28 -6.06 -2.68
N THR A 66 24.33 -5.66 -1.84
CA THR A 66 23.34 -6.57 -1.26
C THR A 66 21.92 -6.03 -1.39
N ILE A 67 20.96 -6.96 -1.40
CA ILE A 67 19.53 -6.67 -1.33
C ILE A 67 18.92 -7.52 -0.21
N SER A 68 18.14 -6.92 0.69
CA SER A 68 17.45 -7.68 1.74
C SER A 68 16.33 -8.55 1.12
N ILE A 69 16.28 -9.84 1.43
CA ILE A 69 15.29 -10.77 0.82
C ILE A 69 14.26 -11.24 1.85
N ASP A 70 14.70 -11.54 3.06
CA ASP A 70 13.87 -11.98 4.18
C ASP A 70 14.55 -11.67 5.53
N ARG A 71 13.90 -12.07 6.63
CA ARG A 71 14.55 -12.11 7.95
C ARG A 71 15.79 -13.02 7.87
N ASP A 72 16.94 -12.44 8.19
CA ASP A 72 18.26 -13.09 8.19
C ASP A 72 18.68 -13.66 6.83
N LEU A 73 18.15 -13.12 5.72
CA LEU A 73 18.44 -13.58 4.37
C LEU A 73 18.68 -12.41 3.41
N ASN A 74 19.86 -12.40 2.80
CA ASN A 74 20.32 -11.35 1.91
C ASN A 74 20.73 -11.93 0.56
N LEU A 75 20.48 -11.18 -0.50
CA LEU A 75 21.02 -11.47 -1.82
C LEU A 75 22.32 -10.70 -1.98
N VAL A 76 23.43 -11.42 -2.12
CA VAL A 76 24.71 -10.88 -2.56
C VAL A 76 24.74 -10.88 -4.08
N LEU A 77 24.87 -9.71 -4.67
CA LEU A 77 24.98 -9.57 -6.12
C LEU A 77 26.34 -10.06 -6.61
N PRO A 78 26.41 -10.66 -7.82
CA PRO A 78 27.69 -11.03 -8.40
C PRO A 78 28.54 -9.78 -8.64
N GLY A 79 29.85 -9.90 -8.39
CA GLY A 79 30.79 -8.81 -8.57
C GLY A 79 30.76 -8.28 -10.01
N ARG A 80 30.50 -6.97 -10.15
CA ARG A 80 30.57 -6.19 -11.40
C ARG A 80 29.58 -6.60 -12.50
N SER A 81 28.34 -6.93 -12.15
CA SER A 81 27.24 -6.99 -13.12
C SER A 81 26.79 -5.61 -13.58
N ASP A 82 26.27 -5.49 -14.82
CA ASP A 82 25.81 -4.22 -15.36
C ASP A 82 24.68 -3.59 -14.53
N ASN A 83 23.89 -4.40 -13.82
CA ASN A 83 22.85 -3.92 -12.91
C ASN A 83 23.41 -3.09 -11.74
N GLY A 84 24.69 -3.27 -11.38
CA GLY A 84 25.36 -2.52 -10.31
C GLY A 84 25.57 -1.03 -10.63
N TYR A 85 25.33 -0.61 -11.87
CA TYR A 85 25.36 0.81 -12.26
C TYR A 85 23.99 1.52 -12.09
N GLY A 86 22.98 0.85 -11.55
CA GLY A 86 21.65 1.42 -11.34
C GLY A 86 21.66 2.45 -10.21
N ASN A 87 21.57 3.74 -10.55
CA ASN A 87 21.74 4.82 -9.60
C ASN A 87 20.48 5.19 -8.82
N HIS A 88 20.71 5.87 -7.71
CA HIS A 88 19.66 6.33 -6.82
C HIS A 88 18.90 7.57 -7.35
N SER A 89 17.57 7.56 -7.24
CA SER A 89 16.77 8.78 -7.19
C SER A 89 15.65 8.66 -6.14
N CYS A 90 15.36 9.77 -5.45
CA CYS A 90 14.22 9.88 -4.52
C CYS A 90 12.86 9.98 -5.25
N ASP A 91 12.89 10.13 -6.58
CA ASP A 91 11.74 10.00 -7.48
C ASP A 91 12.10 9.11 -8.68
N PRO A 92 12.36 7.81 -8.43
CA PRO A 92 12.96 6.92 -9.43
C PRO A 92 12.01 6.67 -10.58
N ASN A 93 12.51 6.38 -11.78
CA ASN A 93 11.65 5.97 -12.91
C ASN A 93 11.40 4.45 -12.99
N LEU A 94 11.95 3.68 -12.05
CA LEU A 94 11.72 2.24 -11.90
C LEU A 94 10.96 1.89 -10.59
N TRP A 95 10.21 0.80 -10.63
CA TRP A 95 9.55 0.15 -9.50
C TRP A 95 10.02 -1.29 -9.32
N TRP A 96 10.04 -1.76 -8.07
CA TRP A 96 10.18 -3.17 -7.77
C TRP A 96 8.90 -3.95 -8.07
N GLU A 97 9.09 -5.12 -8.66
CA GLU A 97 8.05 -6.10 -8.96
C GLU A 97 8.47 -7.51 -8.47
N PRO A 98 7.50 -8.42 -8.22
CA PRO A 98 7.78 -9.78 -7.76
C PRO A 98 8.79 -10.52 -8.64
N GLY A 99 9.74 -11.22 -8.01
CA GLY A 99 10.82 -11.92 -8.73
C GLY A 99 12.08 -11.09 -8.96
N LEU A 100 12.25 -10.00 -8.19
CA LEU A 100 13.38 -9.07 -8.23
C LEU A 100 13.51 -8.33 -9.56
N TRP A 101 12.37 -7.99 -10.16
CA TRP A 101 12.32 -7.19 -11.36
C TRP A 101 12.26 -5.71 -11.01
N LEU A 102 13.00 -4.89 -11.77
CA LEU A 102 12.76 -3.47 -11.91
C LEU A 102 11.99 -3.21 -13.19
N THR A 103 10.90 -2.47 -13.07
CA THR A 103 9.96 -2.18 -14.15
C THR A 103 9.76 -0.68 -14.28
N ALA A 104 9.66 -0.17 -15.51
CA ALA A 104 9.44 1.24 -15.77
C ALA A 104 8.08 1.69 -15.20
N ARG A 105 8.10 2.60 -14.21
CA ARG A 105 6.86 3.11 -13.57
C ARG A 105 6.14 4.17 -14.41
N ARG A 106 6.88 4.81 -15.30
CA ARG A 106 6.43 5.81 -16.25
C ARG A 106 7.19 5.62 -17.56
N ARG A 107 6.80 6.34 -18.60
CA ARG A 107 7.58 6.37 -19.84
C ARG A 107 8.96 6.95 -19.54
N ILE A 108 9.99 6.32 -20.11
CA ILE A 108 11.39 6.74 -20.02
C ILE A 108 11.82 7.17 -21.43
N ALA A 109 12.36 8.37 -21.55
CA ALA A 109 12.83 8.90 -22.81
C ALA A 109 14.19 8.29 -23.22
N VAL A 110 14.54 8.42 -24.50
CA VAL A 110 15.92 8.18 -24.94
C VAL A 110 16.85 9.10 -24.15
N ASP A 111 18.02 8.57 -23.78
CA ASP A 111 19.04 9.27 -23.00
C ASP A 111 18.67 9.64 -21.56
N GLU A 112 17.50 9.19 -21.09
CA GLU A 112 17.13 9.34 -19.70
C GLU A 112 17.81 8.27 -18.83
N GLU A 113 18.37 8.67 -17.70
CA GLU A 113 18.97 7.76 -16.73
C GLU A 113 17.88 6.96 -16.01
N VAL A 114 17.99 5.62 -16.00
CA VAL A 114 17.10 4.75 -15.24
C VAL A 114 17.58 4.64 -13.80
N THR A 115 16.67 4.89 -12.86
CA THR A 115 17.00 5.06 -11.44
C THR A 115 16.06 4.26 -10.54
N VAL A 116 16.55 3.88 -9.36
CA VAL A 116 15.83 3.16 -8.32
C VAL A 116 15.97 3.88 -6.98
N ASP A 117 15.03 3.69 -6.05
CA ASP A 117 15.16 4.25 -4.70
C ASP A 117 15.87 3.24 -3.78
N TYR A 118 17.06 3.58 -3.25
CA TYR A 118 17.81 2.69 -2.36
C TYR A 118 17.13 2.49 -1.00
N GLY A 119 16.25 3.40 -0.58
CA GLY A 119 15.40 3.16 0.59
C GLY A 119 14.43 1.98 0.40
N THR A 120 14.26 1.49 -0.84
CA THR A 120 13.39 0.36 -1.17
C THR A 120 14.12 -0.98 -1.27
N ILE A 121 15.42 -1.06 -0.94
CA ILE A 121 16.26 -2.27 -1.13
C ILE A 121 16.99 -2.78 0.12
N THR A 122 17.02 -2.00 1.20
CA THR A 122 17.75 -2.37 2.42
C THR A 122 16.98 -1.96 3.68
N ASP A 123 17.15 -2.74 4.75
CA ASP A 123 16.73 -2.42 6.12
C ASP A 123 17.89 -2.30 7.11
N ASP A 124 19.13 -2.25 6.59
CA ASP A 124 20.33 -2.11 7.41
C ASP A 124 20.28 -0.79 8.20
N PRO A 125 20.20 -0.81 9.55
CA PRO A 125 20.07 0.40 10.36
C PRO A 125 21.30 1.31 10.27
N ASP A 126 22.45 0.78 9.84
CA ASP A 126 23.70 1.52 9.70
C ASP A 126 23.87 2.09 8.29
N PHE A 127 23.05 1.69 7.31
CA PHE A 127 23.07 2.28 5.98
C PHE A 127 22.55 3.72 6.02
N SER A 128 23.41 4.64 5.61
CA SER A 128 23.10 6.06 5.44
C SER A 128 23.98 6.66 4.34
N MET A 129 23.39 7.44 3.44
CA MET A 129 24.12 8.18 2.42
C MET A 129 23.55 9.59 2.19
N PRO A 130 24.40 10.62 2.04
CA PRO A 130 23.96 11.90 1.54
C PRO A 130 23.43 11.75 0.11
N CYS A 131 22.39 12.51 -0.23
CA CYS A 131 21.70 12.41 -1.51
C CYS A 131 21.56 13.77 -2.19
N SER A 132 22.05 13.83 -3.43
CA SER A 132 21.97 14.97 -4.33
C SER A 132 21.39 14.58 -5.69
N CYS A 133 20.45 13.63 -5.72
CA CYS A 133 19.91 13.01 -6.95
C CYS A 133 19.18 13.95 -7.93
N GLY A 134 19.10 15.26 -7.66
CA GLY A 134 18.47 16.25 -8.53
C GLY A 134 16.94 16.26 -8.57
N SER A 135 16.27 15.27 -7.96
CA SER A 135 14.80 15.27 -7.87
C SER A 135 14.26 16.41 -7.00
N HIS A 136 13.12 17.00 -7.39
CA HIS A 136 12.36 17.92 -6.52
C HIS A 136 11.85 17.27 -5.23
N LEU A 137 11.83 15.93 -5.17
CA LEU A 137 11.46 15.14 -4.01
C LEU A 137 12.68 14.55 -3.31
N CYS A 138 13.87 15.12 -3.53
CA CYS A 138 15.10 14.69 -2.87
C CYS A 138 14.96 14.76 -1.35
N ARG A 139 15.32 13.66 -0.67
CA ARG A 139 15.29 13.55 0.80
C ARG A 139 16.51 14.18 1.48
N GLY A 140 17.56 14.51 0.72
CA GLY A 140 18.85 14.96 1.25
C GLY A 140 19.69 13.85 1.89
N THR A 141 19.06 12.87 2.54
CA THR A 141 19.72 11.66 3.06
C THR A 141 18.83 10.46 2.78
N VAL A 142 19.43 9.34 2.37
CA VAL A 142 18.76 8.04 2.21
C VAL A 142 19.28 7.12 3.31
N THR A 143 18.39 6.43 4.00
CA THR A 143 18.76 5.55 5.12
C THR A 143 18.14 4.17 4.99
N GLY A 144 18.70 3.18 5.68
CA GLY A 144 18.08 1.85 5.77
C GLY A 144 16.85 1.82 6.68
N ARG A 145 16.39 2.97 7.19
CA ARG A 145 15.10 3.09 7.88
C ARG A 145 14.02 3.74 7.01
N ASP A 146 14.33 4.09 5.76
CA ASP A 146 13.38 4.75 4.85
C ASP A 146 12.14 3.90 4.58
N TRP A 147 12.27 2.56 4.66
CA TRP A 147 11.15 1.64 4.55
C TRP A 147 10.07 1.84 5.62
N ALA A 148 10.41 2.43 6.77
CA ALA A 148 9.48 2.72 7.86
C ALA A 148 8.77 4.07 7.71
N VAL A 149 9.18 4.93 6.76
CA VAL A 149 8.62 6.27 6.60
C VAL A 149 7.20 6.18 5.98
N PRO A 150 6.13 6.65 6.65
CA PRO A 150 4.75 6.50 6.18
C PRO A 150 4.48 7.16 4.82
N ALA A 151 5.09 8.32 4.56
CA ALA A 151 4.95 9.01 3.28
C ALA A 151 5.51 8.18 2.11
N LEU A 152 6.65 7.50 2.31
CA LEU A 152 7.24 6.62 1.32
C LEU A 152 6.40 5.34 1.18
N GLN A 153 5.92 4.77 2.28
CA GLN A 153 4.99 3.63 2.25
C GLN A 153 3.78 3.90 1.35
N ARG A 154 3.10 5.04 1.55
CA ARG A 154 1.95 5.45 0.73
C ARG A 154 2.32 5.65 -0.73
N ARG A 155 3.47 6.29 -1.00
CA ARG A 155 3.90 6.63 -2.36
C ARG A 155 4.28 5.43 -3.21
N TYR A 156 4.99 4.46 -2.64
CA TYR A 156 5.47 3.29 -3.36
C TYR A 156 4.54 2.08 -3.25
N GLY A 157 3.58 2.09 -2.31
CA GLY A 157 2.65 0.98 -2.13
C GLY A 157 3.36 -0.35 -1.93
N HIS A 158 3.24 -1.25 -2.91
CA HIS A 158 3.84 -2.58 -2.91
C HIS A 158 5.18 -2.70 -3.69
N HIS A 159 5.70 -1.60 -4.22
CA HIS A 159 6.93 -1.57 -5.02
C HIS A 159 8.20 -1.52 -4.15
N TRP A 160 8.37 -2.55 -3.33
CA TRP A 160 9.52 -2.76 -2.45
C TRP A 160 10.03 -4.18 -2.63
N ILE A 161 11.29 -4.41 -2.29
CA ILE A 161 11.82 -5.77 -2.22
C ILE A 161 11.01 -6.64 -1.23
N PRO A 162 10.97 -7.97 -1.42
CA PRO A 162 10.18 -8.87 -0.59
C PRO A 162 10.48 -8.77 0.92
N GLY A 163 11.75 -8.60 1.31
CA GLY A 163 12.17 -8.51 2.70
C GLY A 163 11.51 -7.33 3.42
N LEU A 164 11.51 -6.16 2.78
CA LEU A 164 10.88 -4.95 3.32
C LEU A 164 9.36 -5.04 3.33
N LEU A 165 8.74 -5.65 2.32
CA LEU A 165 7.29 -5.89 2.34
C LEU A 165 6.86 -6.78 3.51
N LYS A 166 7.67 -7.79 3.85
CA LYS A 166 7.45 -8.64 5.01
C LYS A 166 7.71 -7.90 6.32
N LYS A 167 8.84 -7.20 6.46
CA LYS A 167 9.13 -6.37 7.64
C LYS A 167 8.05 -5.31 7.87
N ARG A 168 7.49 -4.73 6.81
CA ARG A 168 6.31 -3.85 6.93
C ARG A 168 5.10 -4.58 7.47
N ARG A 169 4.81 -5.80 7.03
CA ARG A 169 3.72 -6.59 7.61
C ARG A 169 3.98 -6.97 9.08
N ASP A 170 5.24 -7.09 9.47
CA ASP A 170 5.67 -7.48 10.82
C ASP A 170 5.76 -6.26 11.78
N VAL A 171 6.03 -5.04 11.27
CA VAL A 171 6.27 -3.81 12.05
C VAL A 171 5.14 -2.77 11.90
N VAL A 172 4.39 -2.78 10.79
CA VAL A 172 3.13 -2.05 10.65
C VAL A 172 2.01 -3.01 11.07
N PRO A 173 1.18 -2.68 12.08
CA PRO A 173 0.12 -3.57 12.50
C PRO A 173 -0.74 -3.94 11.29
N ALA A 174 -0.82 -5.24 10.99
CA ALA A 174 -1.66 -5.74 9.91
C ALA A 174 -3.01 -5.05 9.97
N LEU A 175 -3.48 -4.46 8.87
CA LEU A 175 -4.80 -3.82 8.79
C LEU A 175 -5.86 -4.70 9.46
N ARG A 176 -6.46 -4.22 10.56
CA ARG A 176 -7.44 -4.99 11.34
C ARG A 176 -8.80 -4.32 11.28
N ILE A 177 -9.83 -5.12 11.07
CA ILE A 177 -11.20 -4.71 11.34
C ILE A 177 -11.48 -5.05 12.80
N LEU A 178 -11.72 -4.03 13.62
CA LEU A 178 -11.99 -4.15 15.04
C LEU A 178 -13.32 -3.49 15.38
N GLU A 179 -13.98 -3.95 16.45
CA GLU A 179 -15.06 -3.20 17.07
C GLU A 179 -14.50 -1.86 17.57
N MET A 180 -15.19 -0.77 17.30
CA MET A 180 -14.74 0.56 17.68
C MET A 180 -14.75 0.72 19.20
N THR A 181 -13.68 1.29 19.73
CA THR A 181 -13.56 1.67 21.13
C THR A 181 -13.61 3.18 21.31
N ALA A 182 -13.64 3.66 22.56
CA ALA A 182 -13.65 5.09 22.83
C ALA A 182 -12.43 5.84 22.25
N SER A 183 -11.26 5.17 22.17
CA SER A 183 -10.03 5.78 21.62
C SER A 183 -10.07 5.96 20.10
N ASP A 184 -10.97 5.26 19.38
CA ASP A 184 -11.05 5.33 17.92
C ASP A 184 -12.04 6.41 17.44
N ARG A 185 -12.78 7.05 18.37
CA ARG A 185 -13.90 7.95 18.07
C ARG A 185 -13.50 9.18 17.26
N GLU A 186 -12.37 9.79 17.61
CA GLU A 186 -11.82 10.94 16.89
C GLU A 186 -11.39 10.56 15.47
N GLY A 187 -10.68 9.43 15.32
CA GLY A 187 -10.27 8.91 14.00
C GLY A 187 -11.46 8.54 13.11
N PHE A 188 -12.51 7.95 13.69
CA PHE A 188 -13.76 7.67 12.98
C PHE A 188 -14.43 8.95 12.47
N ALA A 189 -14.56 9.97 13.33
CA ALA A 189 -15.14 11.26 12.93
C ALA A 189 -14.29 11.95 11.85
N ALA A 190 -12.96 11.93 11.97
CA ALA A 190 -12.04 12.47 10.98
C ALA A 190 -12.21 11.80 9.62
N LEU A 191 -12.24 10.46 9.57
CA LEU A 191 -12.47 9.68 8.35
C LEU A 191 -13.79 10.06 7.65
N VAL A 192 -14.88 10.14 8.43
CA VAL A 192 -16.20 10.49 7.88
C VAL A 192 -16.18 11.90 7.29
N ASN A 193 -15.64 12.87 8.04
CA ASN A 193 -15.56 14.27 7.62
C ASN A 193 -14.70 14.45 6.36
N ASP A 194 -13.56 13.76 6.27
CA ASP A 194 -12.69 13.83 5.09
C ASP A 194 -13.38 13.27 3.84
N ILE A 195 -14.14 12.19 3.99
CA ILE A 195 -14.90 11.60 2.88
C ILE A 195 -16.08 12.49 2.49
N HIS A 196 -16.80 13.07 3.45
CA HIS A 196 -17.85 14.05 3.18
C HIS A 196 -17.30 15.23 2.38
N ARG A 197 -16.17 15.81 2.82
CA ARG A 197 -15.49 16.89 2.11
C ARG A 197 -15.11 16.50 0.68
N ALA A 198 -14.57 15.28 0.49
CA ALA A 198 -14.21 14.77 -0.83
C ALA A 198 -15.41 14.59 -1.78
N PHE A 199 -16.62 14.41 -1.23
CA PHE A 199 -17.87 14.35 -2.01
C PHE A 199 -18.63 15.69 -2.06
N GLY A 200 -18.06 16.77 -1.53
CA GLY A 200 -18.67 18.09 -1.51
C GLY A 200 -19.79 18.26 -0.50
N PHE A 201 -19.85 17.41 0.54
CA PHE A 201 -20.75 17.55 1.66
C PHE A 201 -20.06 18.30 2.81
N SER A 202 -20.78 19.20 3.47
CA SER A 202 -20.36 19.84 4.72
C SER A 202 -20.89 19.03 5.91
N PHE A 203 -20.19 19.14 7.05
CA PHE A 203 -20.70 18.65 8.33
C PHE A 203 -22.04 19.32 8.65
N ASP A 204 -23.02 18.51 9.04
CA ASP A 204 -24.34 18.97 9.46
C ASP A 204 -24.61 18.42 10.87
N PRO A 205 -24.74 19.26 11.91
CA PRO A 205 -24.92 18.82 13.28
C PRO A 205 -26.13 17.91 13.50
N ASP A 206 -27.20 18.08 12.72
CA ASP A 206 -28.42 17.29 12.85
C ASP A 206 -28.30 15.94 12.15
N LEU A 207 -27.61 15.90 11.01
CA LEU A 207 -27.40 14.66 10.24
C LEU A 207 -26.17 13.85 10.68
N ASP A 208 -25.22 14.50 11.36
CA ASP A 208 -23.93 13.94 11.79
C ASP A 208 -23.78 13.90 13.32
N ALA A 209 -24.89 14.00 14.07
CA ALA A 209 -24.90 13.87 15.53
C ALA A 209 -24.30 12.53 16.02
N ASP A 210 -24.36 11.49 15.19
CA ASP A 210 -23.76 10.19 15.45
C ASP A 210 -22.23 10.22 15.48
N LEU A 211 -21.58 11.24 14.95
CA LEU A 211 -20.11 11.36 15.04
C LEU A 211 -19.64 11.76 16.44
N ALA A 212 -20.46 12.51 17.19
CA ALA A 212 -20.16 12.89 18.57
C ALA A 212 -20.34 11.72 19.53
N ASP A 213 -21.41 10.94 19.36
CA ASP A 213 -21.68 9.76 20.19
C ASP A 213 -22.19 8.55 19.40
N PRO A 214 -21.30 7.84 18.67
CA PRO A 214 -21.71 6.72 17.83
C PRO A 214 -22.46 5.62 18.59
N ALA A 215 -22.13 5.41 19.87
CA ALA A 215 -22.75 4.40 20.71
C ALA A 215 -24.25 4.66 20.99
N ALA A 216 -24.71 5.91 20.90
CA ALA A 216 -26.12 6.25 21.02
C ALA A 216 -26.94 5.90 19.76
N PHE A 217 -26.29 5.78 18.60
CA PHE A 217 -26.95 5.59 17.31
C PHE A 217 -26.78 4.18 16.73
N TYR A 218 -25.70 3.50 17.11
CA TYR A 218 -25.30 2.24 16.49
C TYR A 218 -25.14 1.12 17.52
N GLN A 219 -25.65 -0.06 17.16
CA GLN A 219 -25.44 -1.29 17.91
C GLN A 219 -24.03 -1.82 17.72
N HIS A 220 -23.49 -1.64 16.51
CA HIS A 220 -22.13 -2.01 16.16
C HIS A 220 -21.49 -0.90 15.34
N VAL A 221 -20.23 -0.60 15.65
CA VAL A 221 -19.36 0.21 14.80
C VAL A 221 -18.05 -0.54 14.66
N TRP A 222 -17.61 -0.78 13.43
CA TRP A 222 -16.29 -1.34 13.15
C TRP A 222 -15.41 -0.30 12.48
N VAL A 223 -14.13 -0.34 12.84
CA VAL A 223 -13.08 0.47 12.22
C VAL A 223 -12.03 -0.44 11.60
N LEU A 224 -11.55 -0.05 10.41
CA LEU A 224 -10.34 -0.62 9.82
C LEU A 224 -9.16 0.23 10.30
N LYS A 225 -8.25 -0.37 11.08
CA LYS A 225 -7.08 0.34 11.60
C LYS A 225 -5.82 0.01 10.82
N ASP A 226 -5.09 1.04 10.42
CA ASP A 226 -3.67 0.95 10.03
C ASP A 226 -2.83 1.53 11.18
N GLY A 227 -2.19 0.65 11.96
CA GLY A 227 -1.67 1.06 13.26
C GLY A 227 -2.78 1.61 14.17
N ASP A 228 -2.62 2.85 14.62
CA ASP A 228 -3.63 3.56 15.41
C ASP A 228 -4.60 4.39 14.56
N GLU A 229 -4.33 4.56 13.26
CA GLU A 229 -5.12 5.37 12.35
C GLU A 229 -6.38 4.63 11.89
N VAL A 230 -7.54 5.29 11.94
CA VAL A 230 -8.81 4.77 11.41
C VAL A 230 -8.90 5.10 9.92
N VAL A 231 -8.72 4.09 9.08
CA VAL A 231 -8.67 4.22 7.61
C VAL A 231 -9.91 3.66 6.91
N GLY A 232 -10.84 3.10 7.66
CA GLY A 232 -12.13 2.62 7.18
C GLY A 232 -13.13 2.44 8.31
N SER A 233 -14.42 2.37 7.97
CA SER A 233 -15.49 2.14 8.95
C SER A 233 -16.72 1.49 8.35
N ALA A 234 -17.57 0.93 9.22
CA ALA A 234 -18.93 0.49 8.93
C ALA A 234 -19.74 0.46 10.24
N ALA A 235 -21.01 0.82 10.20
CA ALA A 235 -21.88 0.84 11.38
C ALA A 235 -23.22 0.17 11.11
N LEU A 236 -23.78 -0.52 12.12
CA LEU A 236 -25.15 -1.02 12.09
C LEU A 236 -25.99 -0.36 13.17
N THR A 237 -27.17 0.12 12.80
CA THR A 237 -28.17 0.60 13.76
C THR A 237 -28.70 -0.54 14.64
N PRO A 238 -29.23 -0.26 15.83
CA PRO A 238 -30.03 -1.23 16.59
C PRO A 238 -31.13 -1.86 15.74
N PRO A 239 -31.43 -3.15 15.95
CA PRO A 239 -32.44 -3.84 15.16
C PRO A 239 -33.83 -3.28 15.47
N ARG A 240 -34.60 -2.98 14.43
CA ARG A 240 -36.03 -2.67 14.51
C ARG A 240 -36.80 -3.66 13.65
N GLU A 241 -37.78 -4.35 14.22
CA GLU A 241 -38.51 -5.43 13.53
C GLU A 241 -37.59 -6.46 12.86
N ARG A 242 -36.49 -6.80 13.55
CA ARG A 242 -35.43 -7.71 13.06
C ARG A 242 -34.75 -7.21 11.77
N VAL A 243 -34.68 -5.90 11.55
CA VAL A 243 -33.96 -5.27 10.45
C VAL A 243 -32.96 -4.26 11.00
N MET A 244 -31.70 -4.32 10.53
CA MET A 244 -30.66 -3.32 10.84
C MET A 244 -30.34 -2.49 9.59
N THR A 245 -29.93 -1.24 9.78
CA THR A 245 -29.47 -0.38 8.69
C THR A 245 -27.95 -0.24 8.74
N LEU A 246 -27.29 -0.52 7.62
CA LEU A 246 -25.87 -0.27 7.42
C LEU A 246 -25.65 1.21 7.10
N LYS A 247 -24.82 1.86 7.91
CA LYS A 247 -24.46 3.28 7.82
C LYS A 247 -22.95 3.44 7.91
N ARG A 248 -22.48 4.65 7.58
CA ARG A 248 -21.07 5.07 7.74
C ARG A 248 -20.06 4.05 7.20
N MET A 249 -20.39 3.42 6.07
CA MET A 249 -19.52 2.45 5.43
C MET A 249 -18.55 3.15 4.49
N TYR A 250 -17.31 3.32 4.93
CA TYR A 250 -16.35 4.19 4.31
C TYR A 250 -14.93 3.61 4.29
N LEU A 251 -14.16 4.00 3.28
CA LEU A 251 -12.74 3.69 3.18
C LEU A 251 -11.99 4.92 2.68
N HIS A 252 -10.88 5.21 3.34
CA HIS A 252 -9.92 6.19 2.87
C HIS A 252 -9.45 5.81 1.45
N PRO A 253 -9.29 6.77 0.51
CA PRO A 253 -8.98 6.49 -0.89
C PRO A 253 -7.81 5.52 -1.12
N SER A 254 -6.74 5.63 -0.34
CA SER A 254 -5.55 4.77 -0.45
C SER A 254 -5.79 3.29 -0.10
N TYR A 255 -6.93 2.93 0.49
CA TYR A 255 -7.28 1.55 0.89
C TYR A 255 -8.38 0.93 0.02
N ARG A 256 -8.86 1.66 -1.01
CA ARG A 256 -9.87 1.18 -1.95
C ARG A 256 -9.25 0.20 -2.95
N GLY A 257 -10.09 -0.66 -3.55
CA GLY A 257 -9.64 -1.66 -4.53
C GLY A 257 -8.90 -2.87 -3.95
N GLN A 258 -8.68 -2.92 -2.64
CA GLN A 258 -7.92 -3.98 -1.95
C GLN A 258 -8.79 -5.03 -1.24
N GLY A 259 -10.11 -4.99 -1.46
CA GLY A 259 -11.06 -5.94 -0.87
C GLY A 259 -11.51 -5.61 0.57
N TRP A 260 -11.02 -4.53 1.18
CA TRP A 260 -11.41 -4.14 2.55
C TRP A 260 -12.88 -3.80 2.71
N GLY A 261 -13.51 -3.19 1.68
CA GLY A 261 -14.94 -2.90 1.71
C GLY A 261 -15.78 -4.17 1.77
N ARG A 262 -15.38 -5.20 0.99
CA ARG A 262 -16.02 -6.52 1.04
C ARG A 262 -15.87 -7.18 2.42
N ARG A 263 -14.72 -7.03 3.07
CA ARG A 263 -14.47 -7.58 4.41
C ARG A 263 -15.29 -6.87 5.48
N LEU A 264 -15.37 -5.53 5.45
CA LEU A 264 -16.23 -4.74 6.36
C LEU A 264 -17.71 -5.11 6.18
N LEU A 265 -18.20 -5.18 4.94
CA LEU A 265 -19.58 -5.58 4.66
C LEU A 265 -19.88 -7.00 5.15
N ALA A 266 -18.96 -7.95 4.91
CA ALA A 266 -19.11 -9.32 5.40
C ALA A 266 -19.15 -9.38 6.94
N THR A 267 -18.38 -8.53 7.63
CA THR A 267 -18.45 -8.41 9.10
C THR A 267 -19.81 -7.92 9.56
N ALA A 268 -20.37 -6.87 8.94
CA ALA A 268 -21.70 -6.38 9.25
C ALA A 268 -22.79 -7.44 8.98
N ILE A 269 -22.70 -8.17 7.87
CA ILE A 269 -23.63 -9.26 7.55
C ILE A 269 -23.60 -10.34 8.63
N ARG A 270 -22.41 -10.81 9.03
CA ARG A 270 -22.28 -11.83 10.09
C ARG A 270 -22.88 -11.36 11.42
N ALA A 271 -22.66 -10.11 11.80
CA ALA A 271 -23.21 -9.56 13.04
C ALA A 271 -24.75 -9.51 13.01
N ALA A 272 -25.36 -9.05 11.91
CA ALA A 272 -26.81 -9.02 11.78
C ALA A 272 -27.43 -10.43 11.75
N THR A 273 -26.77 -11.39 11.10
CA THR A 273 -27.19 -12.80 11.12
C THR A 273 -27.12 -13.37 12.54
N ALA A 274 -26.04 -13.09 13.28
CA ALA A 274 -25.90 -13.52 14.68
C ALA A 274 -26.98 -12.89 15.59
N ALA A 275 -27.42 -11.66 15.29
CA ALA A 275 -28.54 -11.00 15.95
C ALA A 275 -29.93 -11.52 15.50
N SER A 276 -30.00 -12.59 14.71
CA SER A 276 -31.25 -13.17 14.18
C SER A 276 -32.12 -12.17 13.41
N CYS A 277 -31.48 -11.17 12.77
CA CYS A 277 -32.17 -10.24 11.88
C CYS A 277 -32.60 -10.94 10.59
N ARG A 278 -33.75 -10.54 10.03
CA ARG A 278 -34.27 -11.05 8.76
C ARG A 278 -33.72 -10.31 7.54
N ALA A 279 -33.19 -9.10 7.75
CA ALA A 279 -32.66 -8.29 6.66
C ALA A 279 -31.69 -7.19 7.14
N ILE A 280 -30.86 -6.72 6.22
CA ILE A 280 -30.08 -5.49 6.33
C ILE A 280 -30.55 -4.53 5.24
N ARG A 281 -30.74 -3.26 5.61
CA ARG A 281 -30.99 -2.18 4.66
C ARG A 281 -29.82 -1.22 4.58
N LEU A 282 -29.69 -0.51 3.47
CA LEU A 282 -28.75 0.58 3.32
C LEU A 282 -29.26 1.59 2.29
N ASP A 283 -28.70 2.79 2.35
CA ASP A 283 -28.87 3.81 1.33
C ASP A 283 -27.51 4.30 0.83
N THR A 284 -27.44 4.60 -0.46
CA THR A 284 -26.23 5.12 -1.08
C THR A 284 -26.58 6.10 -2.20
N SER A 285 -25.77 7.14 -2.38
CA SER A 285 -25.98 8.10 -3.47
C SER A 285 -25.75 7.43 -4.82
N GLU A 286 -26.52 7.83 -5.83
CA GLU A 286 -26.36 7.33 -7.20
C GLU A 286 -24.97 7.57 -7.80
N ARG A 287 -24.27 8.59 -7.31
CA ARG A 287 -22.90 8.92 -7.73
C ARG A 287 -21.85 7.91 -7.24
N GLN A 288 -22.17 7.06 -6.26
CA GLN A 288 -21.24 6.12 -5.64
C GLN A 288 -21.20 4.75 -6.36
N SER A 289 -20.82 4.74 -7.64
CA SER A 289 -20.88 3.54 -8.48
C SER A 289 -20.12 2.32 -7.94
N ALA A 290 -18.99 2.53 -7.25
CA ALA A 290 -18.21 1.46 -6.63
C ALA A 290 -18.92 0.80 -5.43
N ALA A 291 -19.61 1.60 -4.60
CA ALA A 291 -20.38 1.09 -3.46
C ALA A 291 -21.56 0.24 -3.94
N ARG A 292 -22.29 0.70 -4.97
CA ARG A 292 -23.40 -0.07 -5.56
C ARG A 292 -22.95 -1.45 -6.06
N ARG A 293 -21.86 -1.50 -6.84
CA ARG A 293 -21.31 -2.78 -7.34
C ARG A 293 -20.93 -3.71 -6.19
N LEU A 294 -20.39 -3.16 -5.10
CA LEU A 294 -20.06 -3.94 -3.92
C LEU A 294 -21.30 -4.54 -3.25
N TYR A 295 -22.36 -3.74 -3.06
CA TYR A 295 -23.60 -4.19 -2.43
C TYR A 295 -24.34 -5.22 -3.31
N GLU A 296 -24.48 -4.94 -4.61
CA GLU A 296 -25.11 -5.84 -5.58
C GLU A 296 -24.36 -7.18 -5.65
N ALA A 297 -23.03 -7.16 -5.68
CA ALA A 297 -22.21 -8.39 -5.65
C ALA A 297 -22.31 -9.15 -4.31
N ALA A 298 -22.71 -8.48 -3.23
CA ALA A 298 -22.99 -9.12 -1.94
C ALA A 298 -24.46 -9.61 -1.82
N GLY A 299 -25.25 -9.48 -2.88
CA GLY A 299 -26.64 -9.92 -2.94
C GLY A 299 -27.60 -8.97 -2.20
N PHE A 300 -27.31 -7.66 -2.23
CA PHE A 300 -28.31 -6.64 -1.92
C PHE A 300 -29.12 -6.33 -3.18
N GLU A 301 -30.43 -6.20 -3.02
CA GLU A 301 -31.41 -5.88 -4.05
C GLU A 301 -31.89 -4.44 -3.90
N LEU A 302 -32.12 -3.75 -5.01
CA LEU A 302 -32.62 -2.38 -5.01
C LEU A 302 -34.11 -2.37 -4.66
N GLU A 303 -34.49 -1.77 -3.53
CA GLU A 303 -35.91 -1.60 -3.14
C GLU A 303 -36.54 -0.38 -3.82
N ARG A 304 -35.83 0.75 -3.85
CA ARG A 304 -36.34 2.01 -4.43
C ARG A 304 -35.24 3.03 -4.72
N VAL A 305 -35.57 4.03 -5.52
CA VAL A 305 -34.76 5.22 -5.78
C VAL A 305 -35.58 6.46 -5.45
N SER A 306 -35.00 7.41 -4.71
CA SER A 306 -35.65 8.69 -4.40
C SER A 306 -34.60 9.80 -4.25
N ASN A 307 -34.83 10.96 -4.88
CA ASN A 307 -33.98 12.15 -4.78
C ASN A 307 -32.46 11.88 -4.96
N GLY A 308 -32.08 11.07 -5.95
CA GLY A 308 -30.66 10.73 -6.19
C GLY A 308 -30.03 9.79 -5.16
N THR A 309 -30.84 9.15 -4.32
CA THR A 309 -30.46 8.13 -3.34
C THR A 309 -31.11 6.79 -3.68
N ARG A 310 -30.32 5.73 -3.63
CA ARG A 310 -30.75 4.35 -3.86
C ARG A 310 -30.83 3.61 -2.54
N TYR A 311 -31.92 2.90 -2.32
CA TYR A 311 -32.19 2.13 -1.12
C TYR A 311 -32.13 0.65 -1.47
N TYR A 312 -31.30 -0.10 -0.74
CA TYR A 312 -31.07 -1.51 -0.97
C TYR A 312 -31.45 -2.34 0.26
N VAL A 313 -31.86 -3.59 0.03
CA VAL A 313 -32.13 -4.59 1.06
C VAL A 313 -31.40 -5.90 0.76
N LYS A 314 -30.92 -6.57 1.80
CA LYS A 314 -30.47 -7.95 1.74
C LYS A 314 -31.21 -8.76 2.77
N HIS A 315 -31.91 -9.79 2.34
CA HIS A 315 -32.50 -10.79 3.23
C HIS A 315 -31.40 -11.74 3.75
N LEU A 316 -31.46 -12.07 5.04
CA LEU A 316 -30.47 -12.88 5.78
C LEU A 316 -30.96 -14.29 6.06
#